data_AF-A0A1J5BLQ7-F1
#
_entry.id   AF-A0A1J5BLQ7-F1
#
_cell.length_a   1.000
_cell.length_b   1.000
_cell.length_c   1.000
_cell.angle_alpha   90.00
_cell.angle_beta   90.00
_cell.angle_gamma   90.00
#
_symmetry.space_group_name_H-M   'P 1'
#
loop_
_entity.id
_entity.type
_entity.pdbx_description
1 polymer ?
#
loop_
_entity_poly.entity_id
_entity_poly.type
_entity_poly.pdbx_seq_one_letter_code
_entity_poly.pdbx_strand_id
1 'polypeptide(L)'
;MKNTSHRHGVLRLSACAPLCAVIAAGAAAQGTKQAVSPPIAQAWIDIATFSGMGMPGMAAGGAIPGLGALFGGGSGGKNHFGATREGAPGRWMDVTLASRRNRNLAQGFQAVPEGSRLAPELDLRVPPAARSAPSRDDVEEPQEFERPKGKIYLYWGCGESVRPGQPRILDMASAAAADFGRFFVARRATGRGAHSAAGRPVWPNEQDARMVPEDASLVGSHAFRGEGVPGEFRFRIPPEQNLMPPVEIAQRRAGGATALEWKPIAQARAWFIAAMGAKSGGAGEEMVLWSSSEVPETGMGLIDYQTNPAVDRWLKEKVLLPPDRTRCEVPAGIFGEEGGAMLRMIAYGSELDLAHPPRPADPRKPWNPVWAVKLRVKSVASAMLGMDMGATSGERSRRPAANEAAAPEPAREAPAGGAIVPGAIEVLKGILGR
;
A
#
# COMPACT_ATOMS: atom_id res chain seq x y z
N MET A 1 -44.37 38.90 -74.84
CA MET A 1 -44.99 38.25 -76.02
C MET A 1 -44.27 36.93 -76.27
N LYS A 2 -45.06 35.85 -76.41
CA LYS A 2 -44.88 34.59 -77.17
C LYS A 2 -43.55 34.43 -77.94
N ASN A 3 -42.96 33.26 -78.19
CA ASN A 3 -43.06 31.86 -77.76
C ASN A 3 -42.04 31.11 -78.66
N THR A 4 -41.39 30.05 -78.15
CA THR A 4 -40.96 28.81 -78.86
C THR A 4 -40.06 28.81 -80.12
N SER A 5 -38.94 28.05 -80.02
CA SER A 5 -38.68 26.76 -80.74
C SER A 5 -37.37 26.59 -81.56
N HIS A 6 -36.53 25.66 -81.06
CA HIS A 6 -35.71 24.60 -81.70
C HIS A 6 -34.63 24.86 -82.78
N ARG A 7 -33.40 24.34 -82.48
CA ARG A 7 -32.49 23.46 -83.28
C ARG A 7 -31.25 23.15 -82.42
N HIS A 8 -31.00 21.94 -81.90
CA HIS A 8 -30.44 20.69 -82.49
C HIS A 8 -28.98 20.76 -82.99
N GLY A 9 -28.11 19.92 -82.38
CA GLY A 9 -26.75 19.59 -82.82
C GLY A 9 -25.77 19.42 -81.64
N VAL A 10 -25.83 18.37 -80.80
CA VAL A 10 -25.29 17.01 -80.97
C VAL A 10 -23.79 16.87 -80.60
N LEU A 11 -23.58 16.15 -79.47
CA LEU A 11 -22.49 15.22 -79.09
C LEU A 11 -21.06 15.78 -79.00
N ARG A 12 -20.28 15.63 -77.91
CA ARG A 12 -19.91 14.49 -77.05
C ARG A 12 -19.02 15.11 -75.93
N LEU A 13 -18.79 14.61 -74.72
CA LEU A 13 -18.64 13.26 -74.18
C LEU A 13 -18.69 13.41 -72.63
N SER A 14 -19.31 12.42 -71.96
CA SER A 14 -19.03 11.84 -70.64
C SER A 14 -18.21 12.62 -69.58
N ALA A 15 -18.48 12.58 -68.28
CA ALA A 15 -19.52 11.97 -67.45
C ALA A 15 -19.30 12.45 -66.00
N CYS A 16 -20.40 12.50 -65.24
CA CYS A 16 -20.55 12.31 -63.79
C CYS A 16 -19.63 13.01 -62.76
N ALA A 17 -20.24 14.02 -62.12
CA ALA A 17 -20.42 14.25 -60.68
C ALA A 17 -19.20 14.54 -59.76
N PRO A 18 -19.34 15.59 -58.92
CA PRO A 18 -19.39 15.37 -57.48
C PRO A 18 -20.64 16.05 -56.87
N LEU A 19 -21.55 15.31 -56.25
CA LEU A 19 -21.59 14.92 -54.82
C LEU A 19 -21.64 16.10 -53.85
N CYS A 20 -22.78 16.20 -53.16
CA CYS A 20 -23.11 17.14 -52.09
C CYS A 20 -22.01 17.26 -51.02
N ALA A 21 -21.55 18.49 -50.76
CA ALA A 21 -20.81 18.82 -49.55
C ALA A 21 -21.80 19.13 -48.43
N VAL A 22 -22.16 18.11 -47.64
CA VAL A 22 -22.74 18.30 -46.31
C VAL A 22 -21.59 18.57 -45.35
N ILE A 23 -21.45 19.82 -44.90
CA ILE A 23 -20.56 20.19 -43.81
C ILE A 23 -21.18 19.65 -42.52
N ALA A 24 -20.87 18.40 -42.16
CA ALA A 24 -21.16 17.87 -40.85
C ALA A 24 -20.13 18.46 -39.86
N ALA A 25 -20.56 19.47 -39.11
CA ALA A 25 -19.85 19.97 -37.95
C ALA A 25 -19.68 18.82 -36.94
N GLY A 26 -18.46 18.29 -36.84
CA GLY A 26 -18.06 17.39 -35.77
C GLY A 26 -18.00 18.15 -34.45
N ALA A 27 -19.16 18.33 -33.80
CA ALA A 27 -19.21 18.68 -32.40
C ALA A 27 -18.67 17.48 -31.62
N ALA A 28 -17.38 17.53 -31.26
CA ALA A 28 -16.83 16.66 -30.23
C ALA A 28 -17.72 16.81 -29.00
N ALA A 29 -18.39 15.73 -28.60
CA ALA A 29 -19.18 15.68 -27.39
C ALA A 29 -18.24 15.89 -26.19
N GLN A 30 -18.06 17.15 -25.80
CA GLN A 30 -17.55 17.50 -24.49
C GLN A 30 -18.58 17.01 -23.49
N GLY A 31 -18.35 15.82 -22.91
CA GLY A 31 -19.21 15.29 -21.86
C GLY A 31 -19.37 16.36 -20.78
N THR A 32 -20.62 16.72 -20.47
CA THR A 32 -20.93 17.72 -19.46
C THR A 32 -20.33 17.29 -18.12
N LYS A 33 -19.27 17.95 -17.67
CA LYS A 33 -18.69 17.72 -16.34
C LYS A 33 -19.72 18.16 -15.30
N GLN A 34 -20.12 17.23 -14.43
CA GLN A 34 -21.05 17.50 -13.34
C GLN A 34 -20.44 18.52 -12.37
N ALA A 35 -21.20 19.55 -12.00
CA ALA A 35 -20.80 20.48 -10.96
C ALA A 35 -20.83 19.77 -9.60
N VAL A 36 -19.69 19.70 -8.91
CA VAL A 36 -19.53 19.01 -7.63
C VAL A 36 -18.98 19.98 -6.58
N SER A 37 -19.71 20.14 -5.48
CA SER A 37 -19.22 20.87 -4.31
C SER A 37 -18.53 19.91 -3.34
N PRO A 38 -17.48 20.35 -2.61
CA PRO A 38 -16.89 19.50 -1.58
C PRO A 38 -17.81 19.38 -0.36
N PRO A 39 -17.83 18.21 0.31
CA PRO A 39 -18.73 17.94 1.42
C PRO A 39 -18.50 18.88 2.60
N ILE A 40 -19.55 19.15 3.39
CA ILE A 40 -19.42 19.94 4.62
C ILE A 40 -18.54 19.20 5.63
N ALA A 41 -18.74 17.89 5.80
CA ALA A 41 -17.87 17.05 6.62
C ALA A 41 -17.33 15.86 5.83
N GLN A 42 -16.10 15.47 6.10
CA GLN A 42 -15.47 14.32 5.44
C GLN A 42 -14.72 13.48 6.46
N ALA A 43 -14.94 12.17 6.41
CA ALA A 43 -14.20 11.20 7.19
C ALA A 43 -13.39 10.26 6.29
N TRP A 44 -12.24 9.82 6.81
CA TRP A 44 -11.41 8.79 6.19
C TRP A 44 -11.12 7.71 7.21
N ILE A 45 -11.23 6.47 6.78
CA ILE A 45 -10.98 5.27 7.58
C ILE A 45 -10.04 4.36 6.78
N ASP A 46 -8.82 4.17 7.25
CA ASP A 46 -7.90 3.18 6.70
C ASP A 46 -7.83 1.99 7.65
N ILE A 47 -7.87 0.77 7.12
CA ILE A 47 -7.84 -0.48 7.89
C ILE A 47 -6.79 -1.40 7.30
N ALA A 48 -5.87 -1.87 8.14
CA ALA A 48 -4.84 -2.82 7.73
C ALA A 48 -4.78 -4.01 8.69
N THR A 49 -4.71 -5.20 8.12
CA THR A 49 -4.24 -6.40 8.82
C THR A 49 -2.81 -6.68 8.38
N PHE A 50 -1.85 -6.70 9.32
CA PHE A 50 -0.49 -7.14 9.07
C PHE A 50 -0.26 -8.53 9.67
N SER A 51 0.53 -9.34 8.97
CA SER A 51 0.78 -10.74 9.33
C SER A 51 2.17 -11.19 8.90
N GLY A 52 2.61 -12.35 9.39
CA GLY A 52 3.95 -12.88 9.13
C GLY A 52 5.00 -12.27 10.06
N MET A 53 6.20 -12.00 9.54
CA MET A 53 7.38 -11.72 10.38
C MET A 53 7.34 -10.34 11.05
N GLY A 54 6.63 -10.27 12.17
CA GLY A 54 7.04 -9.57 13.38
C GLY A 54 6.98 -10.60 14.49
N MET A 55 8.15 -11.01 15.00
CA MET A 55 8.33 -12.17 15.89
C MET A 55 7.31 -12.21 17.06
N PRO A 56 6.24 -13.02 17.00
CA PRO A 56 5.37 -13.27 18.15
C PRO A 56 5.95 -14.49 18.86
N GLY A 57 6.95 -14.28 19.73
CA GLY A 57 7.58 -15.41 20.46
C GLY A 57 8.93 -15.13 21.13
N MET A 58 9.67 -14.09 20.73
CA MET A 58 10.89 -13.66 21.44
C MET A 58 10.60 -12.87 22.72
N ALA A 59 9.33 -12.53 22.98
CA ALA A 59 8.92 -11.77 24.16
C ALA A 59 8.85 -12.61 25.45
N ALA A 60 9.06 -13.92 25.41
CA ALA A 60 8.83 -14.80 26.56
C ALA A 60 10.06 -15.55 27.09
N GLY A 61 11.27 -15.36 26.53
CA GLY A 61 12.44 -15.99 27.13
C GLY A 61 13.74 -15.81 26.36
N GLY A 62 14.58 -14.88 26.85
CA GLY A 62 16.03 -14.97 26.64
C GLY A 62 16.70 -13.98 25.69
N ALA A 63 16.06 -12.89 25.26
CA ALA A 63 16.73 -11.85 24.49
C ALA A 63 17.30 -10.74 25.39
N ILE A 64 18.53 -10.31 25.06
CA ILE A 64 19.30 -9.24 25.72
C ILE A 64 18.44 -7.98 25.90
N PRO A 65 18.37 -7.39 27.12
CA PRO A 65 17.66 -6.13 27.35
C PRO A 65 18.18 -5.03 26.40
N GLY A 66 17.30 -4.44 25.59
CA GLY A 66 17.62 -3.29 24.73
C GLY A 66 17.51 -3.52 23.23
N LEU A 67 17.70 -4.74 22.72
CA LEU A 67 17.59 -5.00 21.27
C LEU A 67 16.13 -5.04 20.78
N GLY A 68 15.20 -5.43 21.67
CA GLY A 68 13.76 -5.35 21.39
C GLY A 68 13.26 -3.91 21.22
N ALA A 69 13.91 -2.90 21.81
CA ALA A 69 13.56 -1.50 21.60
C ALA A 69 14.04 -0.97 20.23
N LEU A 70 15.12 -1.52 19.69
CA LEU A 70 15.67 -1.15 18.38
C LEU A 70 14.94 -1.84 17.21
N PHE A 71 14.35 -3.01 17.45
CA PHE A 71 13.59 -3.79 16.47
C PHE A 71 12.05 -3.76 16.70
N GLY A 72 11.55 -2.87 17.56
CA GLY A 72 10.11 -2.73 17.82
C GLY A 72 9.46 -3.94 18.53
N GLY A 73 10.27 -4.85 19.08
CA GLY A 73 9.87 -6.03 19.84
C GLY A 73 9.69 -5.77 21.34
N GLY A 74 9.03 -4.67 21.71
CA GLY A 74 8.41 -4.53 23.03
C GLY A 74 7.00 -5.11 22.96
N SER A 75 6.63 -5.93 23.95
CA SER A 75 5.25 -6.39 24.19
C SER A 75 4.24 -5.27 23.90
N GLY A 76 3.47 -5.42 22.81
CA GLY A 76 2.41 -4.51 22.39
C GLY A 76 2.94 -3.21 21.79
N GLY A 77 3.13 -3.18 20.46
CA GLY A 77 3.23 -1.91 19.75
C GLY A 77 2.06 -1.01 20.15
N LYS A 78 2.33 0.16 20.72
CA LYS A 78 1.28 1.09 21.13
C LYS A 78 0.49 1.49 19.89
N ASN A 79 -0.85 1.49 19.96
CA ASN A 79 -1.66 1.95 18.84
C ASN A 79 -1.34 3.42 18.56
N HIS A 80 -1.04 3.75 17.31
CA HIS A 80 -0.74 5.12 16.91
C HIS A 80 -1.27 5.40 15.52
N PHE A 81 -1.63 6.66 15.28
CA PHE A 81 -2.05 7.09 13.96
C PHE A 81 -0.94 6.87 12.93
N GLY A 82 -1.30 6.34 11.76
CA GLY A 82 -0.39 6.04 10.66
C GLY A 82 0.08 4.58 10.62
N ALA A 83 -0.19 3.79 11.66
CA ALA A 83 0.21 2.39 11.73
C ALA A 83 -0.46 1.52 10.65
N THR A 84 -1.52 2.00 9.98
CA THR A 84 -2.14 1.30 8.86
C THR A 84 -1.32 1.33 7.57
N ARG A 85 -0.30 2.19 7.48
CA ARG A 85 0.62 2.24 6.32
C ARG A 85 1.63 1.11 6.43
N GLU A 86 2.30 1.05 7.57
CA GLU A 86 3.27 0.05 7.96
C GLU A 86 3.13 -0.17 9.47
N GLY A 87 2.93 -1.41 9.88
CA GLY A 87 2.70 -1.76 11.27
C GLY A 87 3.22 -3.16 11.57
N ALA A 88 3.40 -3.44 12.86
CA ALA A 88 3.68 -4.79 13.34
C ALA A 88 2.48 -5.72 13.07
N PRO A 89 2.66 -7.06 13.11
CA PRO A 89 1.56 -7.99 12.96
C PRO A 89 0.41 -7.66 13.91
N GLY A 90 -0.81 -7.72 13.38
CA GLY A 90 -2.02 -7.30 14.09
C GLY A 90 -2.96 -6.51 13.20
N ARG A 91 -3.97 -5.91 13.82
CA ARG A 91 -5.00 -5.12 13.16
C ARG A 91 -4.88 -3.66 13.55
N TRP A 92 -5.00 -2.81 12.55
CA TRP A 92 -4.78 -1.39 12.68
C TRP A 92 -5.89 -0.65 11.97
N MET A 93 -6.30 0.48 12.54
CA MET A 93 -7.27 1.36 11.93
C MET A 93 -6.87 2.81 12.21
N ASP A 94 -6.90 3.63 11.16
CA ASP A 94 -6.66 5.07 11.24
C ASP A 94 -7.94 5.78 10.84
N VAL A 95 -8.43 6.66 11.69
CA VAL A 95 -9.63 7.44 11.46
C VAL A 95 -9.29 8.91 11.53
N THR A 96 -9.80 9.69 10.59
CA THR A 96 -9.72 11.15 10.69
C THR A 96 -10.99 11.82 10.17
N LEU A 97 -11.34 12.95 10.78
CA LEU A 97 -12.55 13.70 10.49
C LEU A 97 -12.20 15.16 10.18
N ALA A 98 -12.88 15.78 9.22
CA ALA A 98 -12.81 17.21 9.02
C ALA A 98 -14.18 17.83 8.78
N SER A 99 -14.31 19.10 9.17
CA SER A 99 -15.45 19.94 8.85
C SER A 99 -15.01 21.21 8.12
N ARG A 100 -15.80 21.66 7.15
CA ARG A 100 -15.66 22.98 6.52
C ARG A 100 -16.29 24.09 7.36
N ARG A 101 -17.25 23.77 8.23
CA ARG A 101 -17.89 24.71 9.17
C ARG A 101 -17.02 24.96 10.40
N ASN A 102 -16.15 24.03 10.75
CA ASN A 102 -15.09 24.22 11.75
C ASN A 102 -13.75 23.69 11.19
N ARG A 103 -12.91 24.61 10.69
CA ARG A 103 -11.60 24.28 10.11
C ARG A 103 -10.54 23.91 11.15
N ASN A 104 -10.80 24.25 12.41
CA ASN A 104 -9.94 23.98 13.56
C ASN A 104 -10.63 23.00 14.50
N LEU A 105 -11.26 21.96 13.95
CA LEU A 105 -11.95 20.95 14.73
C LEU A 105 -10.96 20.29 15.69
N ALA A 106 -11.09 20.53 17.00
CA ALA A 106 -10.16 20.01 18.00
C ALA A 106 -10.47 18.57 18.40
N GLN A 107 -11.77 18.22 18.38
CA GLN A 107 -12.28 16.92 18.78
C GLN A 107 -13.41 16.48 17.87
N GLY A 108 -13.47 15.18 17.59
CA GLY A 108 -14.63 14.52 17.01
C GLY A 108 -14.86 13.17 17.67
N PHE A 109 -16.00 12.56 17.38
CA PHE A 109 -16.33 11.23 17.87
C PHE A 109 -16.82 10.36 16.71
N GLN A 110 -16.42 9.10 16.71
CA GLN A 110 -17.00 8.09 15.83
C GLN A 110 -17.80 7.09 16.68
N ALA A 111 -19.12 7.05 16.51
CA ALA A 111 -19.90 5.91 17.02
C ALA A 111 -19.56 4.66 16.20
N VAL A 112 -19.33 3.54 16.88
CA VAL A 112 -18.95 2.25 16.28
C VAL A 112 -19.86 1.13 16.79
N PRO A 113 -20.13 0.08 15.99
CA PRO A 113 -21.02 -1.01 16.39
C PRO A 113 -20.42 -1.84 17.53
N GLU A 114 -21.25 -2.51 18.33
CA GLU A 114 -20.80 -3.39 19.44
C GLU A 114 -19.81 -4.47 18.97
N GLY A 115 -20.04 -5.02 17.77
CA GLY A 115 -19.16 -6.01 17.14
C GLY A 115 -17.73 -5.51 16.93
N SER A 116 -17.48 -4.19 16.95
CA SER A 116 -16.12 -3.63 16.84
C SER A 116 -15.27 -3.88 18.07
N ARG A 117 -15.89 -4.22 19.21
CA ARG A 117 -15.27 -4.25 20.55
C ARG A 117 -14.63 -2.92 20.97
N LEU A 118 -14.93 -1.83 20.25
CA LEU A 118 -14.48 -0.47 20.52
C LEU A 118 -15.65 0.48 20.85
N ALA A 119 -16.86 -0.07 20.92
CA ALA A 119 -18.09 0.64 21.28
C ALA A 119 -17.99 1.27 22.69
N PRO A 120 -18.79 2.32 22.96
CA PRO A 120 -19.78 2.93 22.07
C PRO A 120 -19.18 3.88 21.03
N GLU A 121 -17.99 4.41 21.27
CA GLU A 121 -17.38 5.43 20.42
C GLU A 121 -15.85 5.41 20.47
N LEU A 122 -15.23 5.98 19.42
CA LEU A 122 -13.83 6.39 19.40
C LEU A 122 -13.75 7.89 19.67
N ASP A 123 -12.83 8.31 20.53
CA ASP A 123 -12.52 9.73 20.76
C ASP A 123 -11.41 10.16 19.79
N LEU A 124 -11.72 11.05 18.85
CA LEU A 124 -10.74 11.59 17.91
C LEU A 124 -10.24 12.94 18.44
N ARG A 125 -8.92 13.11 18.50
CA ARG A 125 -8.26 14.33 18.97
C ARG A 125 -7.25 14.82 17.96
N VAL A 126 -7.09 16.14 17.84
CA VAL A 126 -5.97 16.71 17.07
C VAL A 126 -4.68 16.24 17.74
N PRO A 127 -3.77 15.56 17.02
CA PRO A 127 -2.50 15.19 17.59
C PRO A 127 -1.76 16.48 17.96
N PRO A 128 -0.94 16.49 19.03
CA PRO A 128 -0.07 17.63 19.31
C PRO A 128 0.64 18.02 18.04
N ALA A 129 0.72 19.32 17.75
CA ALA A 129 1.53 19.79 16.63
C ALA A 129 2.88 19.09 16.75
N ALA A 130 3.21 18.25 15.76
CA ALA A 130 4.52 17.61 15.74
C ALA A 130 5.50 18.77 15.93
N ARG A 131 6.27 18.74 17.03
CA ARG A 131 7.43 19.62 17.11
C ARG A 131 8.15 19.32 15.83
N SER A 132 8.27 20.31 14.96
CA SER A 132 9.21 20.23 13.85
C SER A 132 10.45 19.64 14.50
N ALA A 133 10.91 18.47 14.02
CA ALA A 133 12.27 18.09 14.32
C ALA A 133 13.07 19.37 14.07
N PRO A 134 13.90 19.83 15.02
CA PRO A 134 14.64 21.07 14.81
C PRO A 134 15.17 21.00 13.40
N SER A 135 14.86 22.05 12.61
CA SER A 135 15.63 22.32 11.40
C SER A 135 17.05 22.07 11.83
N ARG A 136 17.66 21.00 11.32
CA ARG A 136 19.10 20.99 11.31
C ARG A 136 19.36 22.18 10.42
N ASP A 137 19.78 23.27 11.04
CA ASP A 137 20.43 24.35 10.33
C ASP A 137 21.69 23.68 9.78
N ASP A 138 21.52 23.05 8.62
CA ASP A 138 22.58 22.40 7.90
C ASP A 138 23.45 23.56 7.43
N VAL A 139 24.59 23.72 8.10
CA VAL A 139 25.76 24.32 7.45
C VAL A 139 25.95 23.49 6.19
N GLU A 140 25.67 24.10 5.05
CA GLU A 140 25.84 23.51 3.73
C GLU A 140 27.35 23.40 3.47
N GLU A 141 27.99 22.42 4.11
CA GLU A 141 29.25 21.91 3.59
C GLU A 141 28.91 21.16 2.30
N PRO A 142 29.56 21.46 1.16
CA PRO A 142 29.37 20.69 -0.05
C PRO A 142 29.91 19.28 0.20
N GLN A 143 29.03 18.39 0.65
CA GLN A 143 29.29 16.98 0.69
C GLN A 143 29.40 16.53 -0.76
N GLU A 144 30.61 16.13 -1.15
CA GLU A 144 30.87 15.49 -2.42
C GLU A 144 29.94 14.26 -2.50
N PHE A 145 28.89 14.37 -3.32
CA PHE A 145 27.91 13.30 -3.51
C PHE A 145 28.60 12.16 -4.27
N GLU A 146 29.27 11.26 -3.55
CA GLU A 146 29.72 10.01 -4.13
C GLU A 146 28.48 9.24 -4.60
N ARG A 147 28.43 8.98 -5.92
CA ARG A 147 27.39 8.13 -6.49
C ARG A 147 27.43 6.79 -5.77
N PRO A 148 26.30 6.30 -5.22
CA PRO A 148 26.28 5.01 -4.57
C PRO A 148 26.79 3.96 -5.56
N LYS A 149 27.80 3.17 -5.17
CA LYS A 149 28.34 2.10 -6.00
C LYS A 149 27.39 0.90 -5.90
N GLY A 150 27.12 0.22 -7.02
CA GLY A 150 26.33 -1.01 -7.02
C GLY A 150 25.42 -1.22 -8.22
N LYS A 151 24.81 -2.41 -8.30
CA LYS A 151 23.85 -2.81 -9.33
C LYS A 151 22.52 -3.20 -8.71
N ILE A 152 21.43 -2.74 -9.30
CA ILE A 152 20.09 -3.23 -8.98
C ILE A 152 19.58 -4.11 -10.12
N TYR A 153 19.18 -5.32 -9.77
CA TYR A 153 18.62 -6.31 -10.68
C TYR A 153 17.11 -6.39 -10.46
N LEU A 154 16.32 -6.14 -11.50
CA LEU A 154 14.86 -6.28 -11.47
C LEU A 154 14.45 -7.53 -12.26
N TYR A 155 13.85 -8.47 -11.54
CA TYR A 155 13.13 -9.63 -12.06
C TYR A 155 11.62 -9.45 -11.86
N TRP A 156 10.81 -10.14 -12.64
CA TRP A 156 9.36 -10.07 -12.53
C TRP A 156 8.68 -11.35 -13.05
N GLY A 157 7.48 -11.59 -12.53
CA GLY A 157 6.60 -12.66 -12.92
C GLY A 157 6.74 -13.89 -12.04
N CYS A 158 5.61 -14.60 -11.89
CA CYS A 158 5.58 -15.93 -11.30
C CYS A 158 6.13 -16.96 -12.31
N GLY A 159 7.04 -17.81 -11.85
CA GLY A 159 7.57 -18.94 -12.61
C GLY A 159 8.82 -19.54 -11.97
N GLU A 160 9.10 -20.79 -12.28
CA GLU A 160 10.25 -21.51 -11.74
C GLU A 160 11.59 -20.99 -12.31
N SER A 161 11.56 -20.41 -13.51
CA SER A 161 12.73 -19.91 -14.23
C SER A 161 12.58 -18.45 -14.66
N VAL A 162 13.71 -17.79 -14.83
CA VAL A 162 13.78 -16.41 -15.34
C VAL A 162 13.40 -16.40 -16.82
N ARG A 163 12.42 -15.57 -17.19
CA ARG A 163 11.95 -15.47 -18.58
C ARG A 163 12.92 -14.62 -19.43
N PRO A 164 12.95 -14.80 -20.76
CA PRO A 164 13.74 -13.96 -21.65
C PRO A 164 13.47 -12.47 -21.45
N GLY A 165 14.52 -11.65 -21.55
CA GLY A 165 14.45 -10.19 -21.33
C GLY A 165 14.63 -9.73 -19.88
N GLN A 166 14.98 -10.65 -18.97
CA GLN A 166 15.29 -10.40 -17.57
C GLN A 166 16.72 -10.83 -17.22
N PRO A 167 17.33 -10.23 -16.17
CA PRO A 167 16.85 -9.07 -15.42
C PRO A 167 17.00 -7.76 -16.20
N ARG A 168 16.28 -6.72 -15.77
CA ARG A 168 16.71 -5.34 -16.04
C ARG A 168 17.77 -4.96 -15.02
N ILE A 169 18.86 -4.35 -15.46
CA ILE A 169 19.98 -3.98 -14.60
C ILE A 169 20.12 -2.46 -14.59
N LEU A 170 20.17 -1.86 -13.40
CA LEU A 170 20.56 -0.48 -13.20
C LEU A 170 21.93 -0.46 -12.54
N ASP A 171 22.93 -0.01 -13.28
CA ASP A 171 24.30 0.16 -12.77
C ASP A 171 24.45 1.59 -12.24
N MET A 172 24.58 1.74 -10.93
CA MET A 172 24.56 3.05 -10.27
C MET A 172 25.81 3.89 -10.56
N ALA A 173 26.92 3.26 -10.94
CA ALA A 173 28.14 3.97 -11.28
C ALA A 173 28.02 4.70 -12.63
N SER A 174 27.28 4.10 -13.58
CA SER A 174 27.19 4.56 -14.96
C SER A 174 25.82 5.14 -15.37
N ALA A 175 24.76 4.89 -14.60
CA ALA A 175 23.40 5.31 -14.95
C ALA A 175 23.22 6.84 -15.02
N ALA A 176 22.53 7.29 -16.06
CA ALA A 176 22.04 8.66 -16.16
C ALA A 176 20.69 8.80 -15.44
N ALA A 177 20.29 10.03 -15.06
CA ALA A 177 19.00 10.29 -14.38
C ALA A 177 17.77 9.71 -15.13
N ALA A 178 17.81 9.69 -16.47
CA ALA A 178 16.76 9.09 -17.28
C ALA A 178 16.65 7.57 -17.10
N ASP A 179 17.76 6.87 -16.82
CA ASP A 179 17.76 5.43 -16.54
C ASP A 179 17.06 5.12 -15.22
N PHE A 180 17.26 5.95 -14.21
CA PHE A 180 16.52 5.84 -12.94
C PHE A 180 15.02 5.99 -13.15
N GLY A 181 14.58 7.01 -13.91
CA GLY A 181 13.16 7.20 -14.20
C GLY A 181 12.52 6.04 -14.99
N ARG A 182 13.29 5.40 -15.88
CA ARG A 182 12.84 4.21 -16.63
C ARG A 182 12.85 2.93 -15.79
N PHE A 183 13.74 2.84 -14.81
CA PHE A 183 13.89 1.68 -13.95
C PHE A 183 12.87 1.70 -12.80
N PHE A 184 12.77 2.82 -12.09
CA PHE A 184 11.84 3.04 -10.97
C PHE A 184 10.50 3.59 -11.43
N VAL A 185 9.84 2.86 -12.32
CA VAL A 185 8.43 3.11 -12.62
C VAL A 185 7.61 2.74 -11.38
N ALA A 186 7.24 3.73 -10.58
CA ALA A 186 6.42 3.52 -9.38
C ALA A 186 4.94 3.69 -9.74
N ARG A 187 4.22 2.58 -9.90
CA ARG A 187 2.77 2.62 -10.02
C ARG A 187 2.16 2.92 -8.66
N ARG A 188 1.52 4.08 -8.56
CA ARG A 188 0.76 4.47 -7.38
C ARG A 188 -0.49 5.21 -7.80
N ALA A 189 -1.61 4.80 -7.24
CA ALA A 189 -2.89 5.49 -7.37
C ALA A 189 -3.57 5.60 -6.00
N THR A 190 -2.76 5.61 -4.94
CA THR A 190 -3.20 5.77 -3.57
C THR A 190 -3.93 7.10 -3.44
N GLY A 191 -5.25 7.04 -3.35
CA GLY A 191 -6.06 8.21 -3.01
C GLY A 191 -5.71 8.73 -1.62
N ARG A 192 -6.10 9.97 -1.32
CA ARG A 192 -5.97 10.53 0.04
C ARG A 192 -6.88 9.74 0.98
N GLY A 193 -6.30 8.88 1.80
CA GLY A 193 -6.96 8.20 2.91
C GLY A 193 -6.80 8.95 4.22
N ALA A 194 -6.76 8.22 5.34
CA ALA A 194 -6.55 8.81 6.64
C ALA A 194 -5.15 9.46 6.71
N HIS A 195 -5.13 10.73 7.15
CA HIS A 195 -3.92 11.54 7.25
C HIS A 195 -4.10 12.58 8.36
N SER A 196 -3.00 12.92 9.03
CA SER A 196 -2.98 13.98 10.03
C SER A 196 -2.88 15.34 9.37
N ALA A 197 -3.51 16.36 9.97
CA ALA A 197 -3.37 17.77 9.61
C ALA A 197 -3.78 18.65 10.79
N ALA A 198 -3.34 19.92 10.80
CA ALA A 198 -3.84 20.89 11.75
C ALA A 198 -5.38 21.01 11.67
N GLY A 199 -6.04 21.11 12.82
CA GLY A 199 -7.51 21.24 12.90
C GLY A 199 -8.28 20.00 12.45
N ARG A 200 -7.63 18.83 12.46
CA ARG A 200 -8.18 17.57 12.00
C ARG A 200 -7.96 16.48 13.05
N PRO A 201 -8.97 16.14 13.85
CA PRO A 201 -8.80 15.14 14.88
C PRO A 201 -8.62 13.74 14.27
N VAL A 202 -7.87 12.91 14.98
CA VAL A 202 -7.52 11.55 14.55
C VAL A 202 -7.78 10.54 15.65
N TRP A 203 -8.03 9.30 15.26
CA TRP A 203 -7.89 8.12 16.12
C TRP A 203 -7.00 7.13 15.38
N PRO A 204 -6.05 6.47 16.05
CA PRO A 204 -5.74 6.54 17.48
C PRO A 204 -5.04 7.85 17.86
N ASN A 205 -5.09 8.22 19.14
CA ASN A 205 -4.39 9.37 19.71
C ASN A 205 -3.96 9.10 21.16
N GLU A 206 -3.31 10.06 21.82
CA GLU A 206 -2.80 9.90 23.18
C GLU A 206 -3.89 9.59 24.23
N GLN A 207 -5.12 10.05 24.00
CA GLN A 207 -6.25 9.84 24.93
C GLN A 207 -7.02 8.55 24.62
N ASP A 208 -7.07 8.13 23.35
CA ASP A 208 -7.71 6.90 22.90
C ASP A 208 -6.81 6.16 21.90
N ALA A 209 -6.02 5.23 22.45
CA ALA A 209 -5.09 4.37 21.73
C ALA A 209 -5.43 2.88 21.89
N ARG A 210 -6.72 2.54 22.04
CA ARG A 210 -7.15 1.13 22.14
C ARG A 210 -6.77 0.37 20.87
N MET A 211 -6.18 -0.82 20.99
CA MET A 211 -5.89 -1.68 19.85
C MET A 211 -7.18 -2.20 19.20
N VAL A 212 -7.15 -2.48 17.89
CA VAL A 212 -8.25 -3.17 17.20
C VAL A 212 -8.19 -4.67 17.53
N PRO A 213 -9.20 -5.26 18.20
CA PRO A 213 -9.14 -6.67 18.61
C PRO A 213 -9.19 -7.68 17.45
N GLU A 214 -8.72 -8.91 17.71
CA GLU A 214 -8.72 -10.02 16.75
C GLU A 214 -10.12 -10.57 16.42
N ASP A 215 -11.10 -10.34 17.28
CA ASP A 215 -12.50 -10.71 17.05
C ASP A 215 -13.36 -9.51 16.62
N ALA A 216 -12.74 -8.35 16.39
CA ALA A 216 -13.44 -7.13 15.99
C ALA A 216 -14.12 -7.25 14.61
N SER A 217 -15.28 -6.62 14.49
CA SER A 217 -16.02 -6.43 13.26
C SER A 217 -16.49 -4.98 13.14
N LEU A 218 -16.15 -4.34 12.02
CA LEU A 218 -16.61 -2.99 11.69
C LEU A 218 -17.95 -3.00 10.96
N VAL A 219 -18.55 -4.17 10.72
CA VAL A 219 -19.85 -4.27 10.04
C VAL A 219 -20.92 -3.68 10.92
N GLY A 220 -21.68 -2.73 10.38
CA GLY A 220 -22.79 -2.13 11.12
C GLY A 220 -22.86 -0.62 10.95
N SER A 221 -23.63 -0.01 11.85
CA SER A 221 -23.93 1.41 11.83
C SER A 221 -22.80 2.22 12.47
N HIS A 222 -22.43 3.31 11.82
CA HIS A 222 -21.46 4.28 12.29
C HIS A 222 -22.04 5.69 12.21
N ALA A 223 -21.50 6.59 13.03
CA ALA A 223 -21.84 8.01 12.96
C ALA A 223 -20.65 8.88 13.37
N PHE A 224 -20.53 10.06 12.79
CA PHE A 224 -19.56 11.06 13.23
C PHE A 224 -20.26 12.24 13.90
N ARG A 225 -19.63 12.78 14.94
CA ARG A 225 -20.08 13.96 15.68
C ARG A 225 -18.90 14.88 15.96
N GLY A 226 -19.18 16.16 16.13
CA GLY A 226 -18.19 17.18 16.45
C GLY A 226 -18.71 18.57 16.11
N GLU A 227 -18.03 19.61 16.58
CA GLU A 227 -18.40 20.98 16.27
C GLU A 227 -18.32 21.24 14.76
N GLY A 228 -19.38 21.80 14.18
CA GLY A 228 -19.46 22.04 12.72
C GLY A 228 -19.64 20.76 11.88
N VAL A 229 -19.74 19.57 12.49
CA VAL A 229 -20.11 18.33 11.80
C VAL A 229 -21.64 18.24 11.72
N PRO A 230 -22.24 17.93 10.55
CA PRO A 230 -23.69 17.75 10.44
C PRO A 230 -24.21 16.61 11.35
N GLY A 231 -25.37 16.81 12.00
CA GLY A 231 -25.92 15.86 12.99
C GLY A 231 -26.41 14.53 12.39
N GLU A 232 -26.63 14.50 11.09
CA GLU A 232 -27.07 13.37 10.28
C GLU A 232 -25.91 12.59 9.63
N PHE A 233 -24.65 12.83 10.06
CA PHE A 233 -23.51 12.10 9.54
C PHE A 233 -23.49 10.65 10.06
N ARG A 234 -24.31 9.80 9.42
CA ARG A 234 -24.49 8.38 9.73
C ARG A 234 -24.37 7.53 8.48
N PHE A 235 -23.73 6.38 8.60
CA PHE A 235 -23.51 5.47 7.49
C PHE A 235 -23.43 4.01 7.99
N ARG A 236 -23.40 3.06 7.05
CA ARG A 236 -23.24 1.64 7.36
C ARG A 236 -22.03 1.09 6.62
N ILE A 237 -21.20 0.32 7.31
CA ILE A 237 -20.14 -0.47 6.69
C ILE A 237 -20.71 -1.87 6.42
N PRO A 238 -20.68 -2.37 5.17
CA PRO A 238 -21.16 -3.70 4.83
C PRO A 238 -20.06 -4.77 5.02
N PRO A 239 -20.40 -6.08 4.99
CA PRO A 239 -19.45 -7.17 5.22
C PRO A 239 -18.21 -7.17 4.31
N GLU A 240 -18.36 -6.70 3.07
CA GLU A 240 -17.30 -6.65 2.06
C GLU A 240 -16.21 -5.61 2.38
N GLN A 241 -16.47 -4.72 3.33
CA GLN A 241 -15.53 -3.70 3.83
C GLN A 241 -15.13 -3.93 5.29
N ASN A 242 -15.39 -5.12 5.82
CA ASN A 242 -14.88 -5.49 7.13
C ASN A 242 -13.35 -5.68 7.12
N LEU A 243 -12.76 -5.85 8.30
CA LEU A 243 -11.37 -6.26 8.46
C LEU A 243 -11.08 -7.52 7.65
N MET A 244 -10.05 -7.46 6.80
CA MET A 244 -9.59 -8.62 6.06
C MET A 244 -8.84 -9.58 6.99
N PRO A 245 -8.98 -10.90 6.82
CA PRO A 245 -8.17 -11.85 7.57
C PRO A 245 -6.66 -11.68 7.25
N PRO A 246 -5.78 -12.13 8.15
CA PRO A 246 -4.34 -12.14 7.88
C PRO A 246 -4.01 -13.01 6.65
N VAL A 247 -3.03 -12.59 5.87
CA VAL A 247 -2.51 -13.41 4.77
C VAL A 247 -1.52 -14.40 5.34
N GLU A 248 -1.75 -15.69 5.11
CA GLU A 248 -0.86 -16.77 5.51
C GLU A 248 -0.12 -17.28 4.27
N ILE A 249 1.18 -17.00 4.18
CA ILE A 249 2.04 -17.46 3.07
C ILE A 249 2.77 -18.73 3.49
N ALA A 250 2.50 -19.83 2.80
CA ALA A 250 3.31 -21.04 2.85
C ALA A 250 4.40 -20.98 1.76
N GLN A 251 5.58 -21.50 2.08
CA GLN A 251 6.71 -21.54 1.15
C GLN A 251 7.22 -22.96 1.01
N ARG A 252 7.50 -23.39 -0.23
CA ARG A 252 8.10 -24.69 -0.51
C ARG A 252 9.17 -24.54 -1.58
N ARG A 253 10.40 -24.98 -1.29
CA ARG A 253 11.45 -25.06 -2.30
C ARG A 253 11.23 -26.28 -3.20
N ALA A 254 11.32 -26.08 -4.51
CA ALA A 254 11.26 -27.14 -5.51
C ALA A 254 12.10 -26.74 -6.73
N GLY A 255 13.06 -27.58 -7.14
CA GLY A 255 13.88 -27.31 -8.33
C GLY A 255 14.70 -26.00 -8.27
N GLY A 256 15.06 -25.54 -7.07
CA GLY A 256 15.75 -24.25 -6.86
C GLY A 256 14.83 -23.02 -6.83
N ALA A 257 13.60 -23.13 -7.33
CA ALA A 257 12.57 -22.12 -7.19
C ALA A 257 11.88 -22.20 -5.81
N THR A 258 11.23 -21.11 -5.40
CA THR A 258 10.42 -21.08 -4.18
C THR A 258 8.95 -20.91 -4.56
N ALA A 259 8.15 -21.96 -4.38
CA ALA A 259 6.70 -21.90 -4.52
C ALA A 259 6.09 -21.20 -3.31
N LEU A 260 5.31 -20.17 -3.55
CA LEU A 260 4.49 -19.46 -2.56
C LEU A 260 3.04 -19.92 -2.74
N GLU A 261 2.37 -20.27 -1.64
CA GLU A 261 0.96 -20.68 -1.62
C GLU A 261 0.24 -19.94 -0.49
N TRP A 262 -1.02 -19.54 -0.70
CA TRP A 262 -1.84 -18.86 0.30
C TRP A 262 -3.32 -19.23 0.18
N LYS A 263 -4.08 -19.01 1.26
CA LYS A 263 -5.53 -19.25 1.28
C LYS A 263 -6.29 -18.14 0.53
N PRO A 264 -7.39 -18.46 -0.19
CA PRO A 264 -8.30 -17.44 -0.70
C PRO A 264 -8.84 -16.55 0.40
N ILE A 265 -8.98 -15.25 0.12
CA ILE A 265 -9.67 -14.28 0.98
C ILE A 265 -10.86 -13.74 0.19
N ALA A 266 -12.08 -13.93 0.69
CA ALA A 266 -13.30 -13.55 -0.01
C ALA A 266 -13.38 -12.05 -0.34
N GLN A 267 -12.81 -11.17 0.51
CA GLN A 267 -12.77 -9.73 0.25
C GLN A 267 -11.66 -9.30 -0.72
N ALA A 268 -10.71 -10.18 -1.06
CA ALA A 268 -9.58 -9.81 -1.92
C ALA A 268 -10.04 -9.66 -3.37
N ARG A 269 -9.71 -8.53 -3.98
CA ARG A 269 -9.95 -8.24 -5.39
C ARG A 269 -8.76 -8.54 -6.29
N ALA A 270 -7.57 -8.52 -5.72
CA ALA A 270 -6.31 -8.72 -6.41
C ALA A 270 -5.20 -9.00 -5.38
N TRP A 271 -4.07 -9.48 -5.88
CA TRP A 271 -2.86 -9.69 -5.08
C TRP A 271 -1.65 -9.06 -5.75
N PHE A 272 -0.67 -8.71 -4.93
CA PHE A 272 0.66 -8.36 -5.42
C PHE A 272 1.73 -8.84 -4.43
N ILE A 273 2.83 -9.33 -4.96
CA ILE A 273 3.95 -9.84 -4.17
C ILE A 273 5.22 -9.15 -4.68
N ALA A 274 6.04 -8.68 -3.75
CA ALA A 274 7.37 -8.17 -4.03
C ALA A 274 8.38 -8.79 -3.07
N ALA A 275 9.59 -9.03 -3.56
CA ALA A 275 10.72 -9.47 -2.76
C ALA A 275 11.93 -8.56 -3.03
N MET A 276 12.67 -8.26 -1.97
CA MET A 276 13.91 -7.50 -2.05
C MET A 276 14.98 -8.20 -1.21
N GLY A 277 16.17 -8.38 -1.76
CA GLY A 277 17.28 -9.05 -1.09
C GLY A 277 18.61 -8.75 -1.77
N ALA A 278 19.71 -9.16 -1.16
CA ALA A 278 21.02 -9.11 -1.78
C ALA A 278 21.20 -10.28 -2.76
N LYS A 279 22.00 -10.10 -3.82
CA LYS A 279 22.32 -11.17 -4.77
C LYS A 279 23.33 -12.19 -4.22
N SER A 280 24.16 -11.77 -3.26
CA SER A 280 25.12 -12.59 -2.51
C SER A 280 25.31 -11.97 -1.12
N GLY A 281 25.57 -12.75 -0.07
CA GLY A 281 25.63 -12.34 1.34
C GLY A 281 26.71 -11.31 1.75
N GLY A 282 27.30 -10.58 0.80
CA GLY A 282 28.20 -9.45 1.02
C GLY A 282 27.47 -8.10 1.06
N ALA A 283 28.12 -7.10 1.63
CA ALA A 283 27.54 -5.78 1.89
C ALA A 283 27.06 -5.07 0.60
N GLY A 284 25.73 -4.94 0.44
CA GLY A 284 25.04 -3.78 -0.13
C GLY A 284 25.22 -3.41 -1.61
N GLU A 285 26.19 -3.96 -2.33
CA GLU A 285 26.52 -3.50 -3.69
C GLU A 285 25.65 -4.12 -4.80
N GLU A 286 25.08 -5.31 -4.60
CA GLU A 286 24.18 -5.95 -5.58
C GLU A 286 22.81 -6.27 -4.98
N MET A 287 21.81 -5.45 -5.30
CA MET A 287 20.43 -5.60 -4.83
C MET A 287 19.56 -6.26 -5.90
N VAL A 288 18.68 -7.15 -5.45
CA VAL A 288 17.70 -7.83 -6.29
C VAL A 288 16.30 -7.40 -5.87
N LEU A 289 15.51 -6.99 -6.86
CA LEU A 289 14.08 -6.77 -6.77
C LEU A 289 13.38 -7.85 -7.59
N TRP A 290 12.33 -8.43 -7.02
CA TRP A 290 11.42 -9.31 -7.73
C TRP A 290 9.98 -8.90 -7.45
N SER A 291 9.09 -9.02 -8.43
CA SER A 291 7.64 -8.88 -8.22
C SER A 291 6.84 -9.94 -8.97
N SER A 292 5.61 -10.20 -8.52
CA SER A 292 4.70 -11.16 -9.16
C SER A 292 4.07 -10.68 -10.47
N SER A 293 4.33 -9.43 -10.88
CA SER A 293 3.79 -8.79 -12.09
C SER A 293 4.26 -9.49 -13.37
N GLU A 294 3.39 -9.63 -14.38
CA GLU A 294 3.81 -10.14 -15.70
C GLU A 294 4.63 -9.12 -16.51
N VAL A 295 4.60 -7.85 -16.12
CA VAL A 295 5.38 -6.76 -16.71
C VAL A 295 6.48 -6.27 -15.76
N PRO A 296 7.55 -5.63 -16.26
CA PRO A 296 8.59 -5.06 -15.42
C PRO A 296 8.00 -4.03 -14.44
N GLU A 297 8.00 -4.37 -13.16
CA GLU A 297 7.43 -3.57 -12.09
C GLU A 297 8.27 -3.78 -10.83
N THR A 298 8.78 -2.67 -10.27
CA THR A 298 9.60 -2.69 -9.05
C THR A 298 8.77 -2.99 -7.80
N GLY A 299 7.45 -2.79 -7.86
CA GLY A 299 6.54 -2.93 -6.73
C GLY A 299 6.52 -1.72 -5.81
N MET A 300 7.32 -0.68 -6.13
CA MET A 300 7.36 0.57 -5.39
C MET A 300 6.01 1.28 -5.49
N GLY A 301 5.35 1.47 -4.34
CA GLY A 301 4.03 2.08 -4.25
C GLY A 301 2.85 1.12 -4.42
N LEU A 302 3.10 -0.17 -4.72
CA LEU A 302 2.05 -1.18 -4.86
C LEU A 302 1.74 -1.91 -3.55
N ILE A 303 2.67 -2.01 -2.59
CA ILE A 303 2.38 -2.50 -1.23
C ILE A 303 1.72 -1.40 -0.37
N ASP A 304 0.65 -0.80 -0.89
CA ASP A 304 -0.16 0.22 -0.24
C ASP A 304 -1.59 0.19 -0.78
N TYR A 305 -2.51 0.91 -0.15
CA TYR A 305 -3.89 1.05 -0.64
C TYR A 305 -3.93 1.62 -2.06
N GLN A 306 -4.82 1.05 -2.88
CA GLN A 306 -5.07 1.51 -4.25
C GLN A 306 -6.56 1.78 -4.45
N THR A 307 -6.87 2.67 -5.39
CA THR A 307 -8.26 2.94 -5.75
C THR A 307 -8.86 1.80 -6.56
N ASN A 308 -10.18 1.59 -6.48
CA ASN A 308 -10.87 0.53 -7.22
C ASN A 308 -10.55 0.59 -8.75
N PRO A 309 -10.62 1.75 -9.42
CA PRO A 309 -10.29 1.83 -10.85
C PRO A 309 -8.83 1.52 -11.17
N ALA A 310 -7.90 1.79 -10.24
CA ALA A 310 -6.49 1.47 -10.44
C ALA A 310 -6.24 -0.04 -10.34
N VAL A 311 -6.85 -0.72 -9.36
CA VAL A 311 -6.82 -2.18 -9.25
C VAL A 311 -7.39 -2.82 -10.51
N ASP A 312 -8.57 -2.37 -10.97
CA ASP A 312 -9.23 -2.90 -12.17
C ASP A 312 -8.37 -2.72 -13.43
N ARG A 313 -7.72 -1.56 -13.56
CA ARG A 313 -6.79 -1.29 -14.67
C ARG A 313 -5.56 -2.18 -14.60
N TRP A 314 -4.93 -2.30 -13.43
CA TRP A 314 -3.67 -3.04 -13.27
C TRP A 314 -3.85 -4.56 -13.30
N LEU A 315 -5.04 -5.07 -13.01
CA LEU A 315 -5.44 -6.45 -13.35
C LEU A 315 -5.43 -6.68 -14.87
N LYS A 316 -6.04 -5.76 -15.65
CA LYS A 316 -6.04 -5.85 -17.13
C LYS A 316 -4.65 -5.73 -17.73
N GLU A 317 -3.81 -4.86 -17.14
CA GLU A 317 -2.41 -4.68 -17.52
C GLU A 317 -1.49 -5.81 -17.00
N LYS A 318 -2.04 -6.78 -16.25
CA LYS A 318 -1.31 -7.93 -15.68
C LYS A 318 -0.17 -7.54 -14.74
N VAL A 319 -0.29 -6.37 -14.12
CA VAL A 319 0.58 -5.89 -13.05
C VAL A 319 0.22 -6.58 -11.73
N LEU A 320 -1.09 -6.80 -11.50
CA LEU A 320 -1.61 -7.48 -10.31
C LEU A 320 -2.04 -8.91 -10.66
N LEU A 321 -1.95 -9.80 -9.67
CA LEU A 321 -2.50 -11.14 -9.77
C LEU A 321 -4.03 -11.09 -9.53
N PRO A 322 -4.82 -11.92 -10.24
CA PRO A 322 -6.26 -11.98 -10.08
C PRO A 322 -6.65 -12.62 -8.73
N PRO A 323 -7.86 -12.35 -8.20
CA PRO A 323 -8.25 -12.72 -6.84
C PRO A 323 -8.31 -14.24 -6.59
N ASP A 324 -8.54 -15.03 -7.64
CA ASP A 324 -8.54 -16.49 -7.64
C ASP A 324 -7.13 -17.11 -7.64
N ARG A 325 -6.09 -16.31 -7.86
CA ARG A 325 -4.70 -16.77 -7.78
C ARG A 325 -4.32 -17.02 -6.32
N THR A 326 -3.89 -18.23 -6.02
CA THR A 326 -3.45 -18.69 -4.68
C THR A 326 -2.04 -19.25 -4.64
N ARG A 327 -1.30 -19.15 -5.76
CA ARG A 327 0.08 -19.63 -5.87
C ARG A 327 0.95 -18.73 -6.76
N CYS A 328 2.23 -18.64 -6.46
CA CYS A 328 3.22 -17.95 -7.29
C CYS A 328 4.62 -18.49 -7.00
N GLU A 329 5.40 -18.75 -8.04
CA GLU A 329 6.77 -19.24 -7.92
C GLU A 329 7.75 -18.08 -8.07
N VAL A 330 8.68 -17.95 -7.11
CA VAL A 330 9.85 -17.08 -7.24
C VAL A 330 10.94 -17.86 -8.00
N PRO A 331 11.47 -17.32 -9.11
CA PRO A 331 12.45 -18.02 -9.94
C PRO A 331 13.70 -18.47 -9.20
N ALA A 332 14.24 -19.61 -9.62
CA ALA A 332 15.44 -20.18 -9.01
C ALA A 332 16.65 -19.24 -9.11
N GLY A 333 17.43 -19.16 -8.03
CA GLY A 333 18.76 -18.54 -8.01
C GLY A 333 18.81 -17.01 -8.09
N ILE A 334 17.67 -16.30 -8.19
CA ILE A 334 17.69 -14.84 -8.36
C ILE A 334 18.25 -14.07 -7.14
N PHE A 335 18.19 -14.67 -5.95
CA PHE A 335 18.75 -14.15 -4.70
C PHE A 335 20.04 -14.88 -4.26
N GLY A 336 20.62 -15.73 -5.11
CA GLY A 336 21.77 -16.58 -4.75
C GLY A 336 21.39 -17.75 -3.82
N GLU A 337 22.37 -18.60 -3.49
CA GLU A 337 22.16 -19.80 -2.65
C GLU A 337 22.03 -19.47 -1.15
N GLU A 338 22.74 -18.44 -0.69
CA GLU A 338 22.76 -17.98 0.71
C GLU A 338 21.93 -16.70 0.95
N GLY A 339 21.45 -16.03 -0.11
CA GLY A 339 20.77 -14.75 0.01
C GLY A 339 19.31 -14.90 0.45
N GLY A 340 19.00 -14.31 1.60
CA GLY A 340 17.63 -14.11 2.07
C GLY A 340 16.99 -12.87 1.43
N ALA A 341 15.71 -12.96 1.09
CA ALA A 341 14.94 -11.83 0.60
C ALA A 341 13.74 -11.54 1.51
N MET A 342 13.52 -10.27 1.79
CA MET A 342 12.30 -9.79 2.45
C MET A 342 11.16 -9.84 1.42
N LEU A 343 10.21 -10.75 1.64
CA LEU A 343 8.98 -10.89 0.87
C LEU A 343 7.88 -10.06 1.52
N ARG A 344 7.14 -9.28 0.73
CA ARG A 344 5.89 -8.64 1.12
C ARG A 344 4.79 -9.01 0.13
N MET A 345 3.64 -9.39 0.66
CA MET A 345 2.44 -9.70 -0.11
C MET A 345 1.29 -8.83 0.37
N ILE A 346 0.49 -8.30 -0.55
CA ILE A 346 -0.73 -7.55 -0.26
C ILE A 346 -1.94 -8.22 -0.89
N ALA A 347 -3.00 -8.32 -0.11
CA ALA A 347 -4.38 -8.55 -0.56
C ALA A 347 -5.09 -7.20 -0.61
N TYR A 348 -5.56 -6.79 -1.80
CA TYR A 348 -6.32 -5.55 -1.94
C TYR A 348 -7.80 -5.81 -1.67
N GLY A 349 -8.37 -5.10 -0.69
CA GLY A 349 -9.82 -4.99 -0.54
C GLY A 349 -10.41 -3.89 -1.43
N SER A 350 -11.74 -3.84 -1.51
CA SER A 350 -12.43 -2.71 -2.18
C SER A 350 -12.38 -1.47 -1.30
N GLU A 351 -12.07 -0.30 -1.88
CA GLU A 351 -12.41 0.96 -1.23
C GLU A 351 -13.93 1.17 -1.29
N LEU A 352 -14.47 1.82 -0.25
CA LEU A 352 -15.86 2.23 -0.15
C LEU A 352 -15.93 3.74 -0.04
N ASP A 353 -16.62 4.34 -1.01
CA ASP A 353 -16.90 5.78 -1.06
C ASP A 353 -18.40 6.00 -0.86
N LEU A 354 -18.75 6.60 0.28
CA LEU A 354 -20.12 6.96 0.62
C LEU A 354 -20.26 8.47 0.70
N ALA A 355 -21.44 8.96 0.36
CA ALA A 355 -21.78 10.37 0.50
C ALA A 355 -23.29 10.56 0.59
N HIS A 356 -23.71 11.63 1.25
CA HIS A 356 -25.10 12.00 1.37
C HIS A 356 -25.33 13.45 0.92
N PRO A 357 -26.27 13.72 0.01
CA PRO A 357 -27.01 12.72 -0.77
C PRO A 357 -26.07 11.94 -1.71
N PRO A 358 -26.46 10.72 -2.13
CA PRO A 358 -25.72 9.96 -3.12
C PRO A 358 -25.52 10.75 -4.41
N ARG A 359 -24.43 10.48 -5.13
CA ARG A 359 -24.12 11.15 -6.39
C ARG A 359 -25.24 10.91 -7.42
N PRO A 360 -25.86 11.96 -8.00
CA PRO A 360 -26.84 11.79 -9.06
C PRO A 360 -26.23 11.12 -10.29
N ALA A 361 -26.97 10.18 -10.88
CA ALA A 361 -26.57 9.52 -12.13
C ALA A 361 -26.56 10.48 -13.33
N ASP A 362 -27.43 11.49 -13.32
CA ASP A 362 -27.48 12.53 -14.35
C ASP A 362 -26.34 13.55 -14.12
N PRO A 363 -25.34 13.64 -15.03
CA PRO A 363 -24.21 14.56 -14.88
C PRO A 363 -24.61 16.03 -15.03
N ARG A 364 -25.83 16.35 -15.47
CA ARG A 364 -26.32 17.74 -15.53
C ARG A 364 -26.80 18.24 -14.18
N LYS A 365 -27.14 17.34 -13.25
CA LYS A 365 -27.60 17.71 -11.91
C LYS A 365 -26.40 18.03 -11.02
N PRO A 366 -26.34 19.21 -10.37
CA PRO A 366 -25.26 19.51 -9.44
C PRO A 366 -25.29 18.55 -8.26
N TRP A 367 -24.11 18.18 -7.76
CA TRP A 367 -23.96 17.31 -6.60
C TRP A 367 -23.31 18.07 -5.46
N ASN A 368 -24.08 18.27 -4.39
CA ASN A 368 -23.68 19.00 -3.20
C ASN A 368 -23.77 18.07 -1.98
N PRO A 369 -22.79 17.18 -1.77
CA PRO A 369 -22.78 16.31 -0.60
C PRO A 369 -22.71 17.13 0.68
N VAL A 370 -23.49 16.75 1.69
CA VAL A 370 -23.42 17.25 3.06
C VAL A 370 -22.27 16.57 3.80
N TRP A 371 -22.14 15.25 3.65
CA TRP A 371 -21.00 14.51 4.18
C TRP A 371 -20.50 13.46 3.21
N ALA A 372 -19.25 13.04 3.39
CA ALA A 372 -18.67 11.90 2.67
C ALA A 372 -17.74 11.05 3.57
N VAL A 373 -17.65 9.75 3.28
CA VAL A 373 -16.73 8.81 3.91
C VAL A 373 -15.94 8.10 2.83
N LYS A 374 -14.63 7.99 3.01
CA LYS A 374 -13.79 7.04 2.29
C LYS A 374 -13.25 6.00 3.27
N LEU A 375 -13.54 4.73 3.00
CA LEU A 375 -12.98 3.60 3.74
C LEU A 375 -12.10 2.77 2.82
N ARG A 376 -10.91 2.38 3.30
CA ARG A 376 -9.97 1.52 2.57
C ARG A 376 -9.53 0.38 3.46
N VAL A 377 -9.42 -0.82 2.90
CA VAL A 377 -8.99 -2.02 3.63
C VAL A 377 -7.95 -2.80 2.85
N LYS A 378 -6.93 -3.30 3.56
CA LYS A 378 -5.89 -4.19 3.01
C LYS A 378 -5.50 -5.25 4.02
N SER A 379 -4.95 -6.36 3.53
CA SER A 379 -4.18 -7.30 4.34
C SER A 379 -2.79 -7.45 3.76
N VAL A 380 -1.76 -7.43 4.59
CA VAL A 380 -0.36 -7.49 4.17
C VAL A 380 0.36 -8.56 4.99
N ALA A 381 1.08 -9.44 4.31
CA ALA A 381 1.98 -10.39 4.92
C ALA A 381 3.43 -10.06 4.60
N SER A 382 4.29 -10.23 5.59
CA SER A 382 5.74 -10.17 5.42
C SER A 382 6.36 -11.53 5.74
N ALA A 383 7.32 -11.98 4.95
CA ALA A 383 8.03 -13.23 5.21
C ALA A 383 9.49 -13.10 4.76
N MET A 384 10.34 -14.01 5.22
CA MET A 384 11.65 -14.19 4.61
C MET A 384 11.59 -15.33 3.62
N LEU A 385 11.99 -15.03 2.38
CA LEU A 385 12.00 -16.00 1.31
C LEU A 385 12.98 -17.14 1.67
N GLY A 386 12.50 -18.38 1.58
CA GLY A 386 13.35 -19.56 1.80
C GLY A 386 13.62 -19.90 3.27
N MET A 387 13.00 -19.22 4.23
CA MET A 387 12.92 -19.69 5.61
C MET A 387 11.53 -20.27 5.86
N ASP A 388 11.46 -21.58 6.11
CA ASP A 388 10.20 -22.22 6.49
C ASP A 388 9.91 -21.90 7.96
N MET A 389 8.96 -21.00 8.18
CA MET A 389 8.49 -20.60 9.51
C MET A 389 7.59 -21.65 10.15
N GLY A 390 7.24 -22.74 9.44
CA GLY A 390 6.33 -23.79 9.89
C GLY A 390 6.97 -24.92 10.70
N ALA A 391 8.31 -25.00 10.76
CA ALA A 391 9.02 -26.15 11.33
C ALA A 391 9.46 -25.99 12.80
N THR A 392 9.35 -24.81 13.41
CA THR A 392 9.97 -24.53 14.73
C THR A 392 9.02 -24.59 15.94
N SER A 393 7.74 -24.91 15.75
CA SER A 393 6.76 -24.97 16.85
C SER A 393 6.42 -26.39 17.36
N GLY A 394 7.04 -27.44 16.81
CA GLY A 394 6.66 -28.84 17.11
C GLY A 394 7.59 -29.67 18.00
N GLU A 395 8.85 -29.28 18.20
CA GLU A 395 9.89 -30.23 18.66
C GLU A 395 10.69 -29.78 19.89
N ARG A 396 10.09 -29.00 20.80
CA ARG A 396 10.74 -28.66 22.09
C ARG A 396 9.90 -28.94 23.34
N SER A 397 8.82 -29.71 23.21
CA SER A 397 8.01 -30.18 24.34
C SER A 397 8.10 -31.70 24.50
N ARG A 398 9.32 -32.22 24.69
CA ARG A 398 9.53 -33.58 25.25
C ARG A 398 10.97 -33.76 25.72
N ARG A 399 11.31 -33.12 26.84
CA ARG A 399 12.41 -33.59 27.71
C ARG A 399 12.10 -33.24 29.16
N PRO A 400 11.99 -34.22 30.08
CA PRO A 400 11.77 -33.96 31.49
C PRO A 400 12.98 -33.25 32.10
N ALA A 401 12.72 -32.27 32.96
CA ALA A 401 13.73 -31.54 33.72
C ALA A 401 14.41 -32.47 34.73
N ALA A 402 15.73 -32.60 34.64
CA ALA A 402 16.57 -33.10 35.72
C ALA A 402 17.43 -31.93 36.24
N ASN A 403 17.37 -31.78 37.55
CA ASN A 403 17.93 -30.73 38.36
C ASN A 403 19.41 -31.01 38.61
N GLU A 404 20.33 -30.12 38.21
CA GLU A 404 21.69 -30.13 38.75
C GLU A 404 22.29 -28.72 38.72
N ALA A 405 22.61 -28.24 39.92
CA ALA A 405 23.26 -26.98 40.18
C ALA A 405 24.76 -27.09 39.91
N ALA A 406 25.33 -26.14 39.17
CA ALA A 406 26.78 -25.96 39.07
C ALA A 406 27.13 -24.47 39.06
N ALA A 407 28.18 -24.15 39.83
CA ALA A 407 28.69 -22.83 40.22
C ALA A 407 29.28 -21.99 39.06
N PRO A 408 29.48 -20.66 39.25
CA PRO A 408 29.96 -19.78 38.18
C PRO A 408 31.50 -19.72 38.13
N GLU A 409 32.05 -19.73 36.92
CA GLU A 409 33.45 -19.37 36.64
C GLU A 409 33.55 -18.47 35.39
N PRO A 410 34.65 -17.71 35.22
CA PRO A 410 34.61 -16.28 34.94
C PRO A 410 34.64 -15.87 33.46
N ALA A 411 34.27 -14.61 33.25
CA ALA A 411 34.20 -13.90 31.98
C ALA A 411 35.52 -13.94 31.18
N ARG A 412 35.39 -14.22 29.88
CA ARG A 412 36.41 -13.91 28.87
C ARG A 412 35.86 -12.84 27.92
N GLU A 413 36.67 -11.80 27.73
CA GLU A 413 36.42 -10.64 26.89
C GLU A 413 36.16 -11.02 25.42
N ALA A 414 35.21 -10.33 24.79
CA ALA A 414 35.00 -10.33 23.35
C ALA A 414 35.64 -9.07 22.75
N PRO A 415 36.31 -9.15 21.58
CA PRO A 415 36.84 -7.97 20.91
C PRO A 415 35.71 -7.16 20.24
N ALA A 416 35.94 -5.85 20.23
CA ALA A 416 35.05 -4.82 19.73
C ALA A 416 35.07 -4.68 18.20
N GLY A 417 33.96 -4.17 17.65
CA GLY A 417 34.00 -3.18 16.57
C GLY A 417 33.41 -3.61 15.22
N GLY A 418 32.32 -2.94 14.83
CA GLY A 418 31.74 -2.98 13.49
C GLY A 418 30.50 -2.11 13.39
N ALA A 419 30.68 -0.79 13.43
CA ALA A 419 29.61 0.20 13.39
C ALA A 419 28.92 0.25 12.01
N ILE A 420 27.59 0.29 12.01
CA ILE A 420 26.75 0.47 10.81
C ILE A 420 26.70 1.97 10.48
N VAL A 421 27.07 2.34 9.26
CA VAL A 421 27.16 3.72 8.77
C VAL A 421 25.76 4.31 8.53
N PRO A 422 25.39 5.47 9.11
CA PRO A 422 24.02 6.04 9.06
C PRO A 422 23.59 6.70 7.72
N GLY A 423 24.28 6.45 6.61
CA GLY A 423 24.11 7.25 5.37
C GLY A 423 23.15 6.68 4.31
N ALA A 424 22.91 5.37 4.31
CA ALA A 424 22.20 4.71 3.19
C ALA A 424 20.68 5.02 3.12
N ILE A 425 20.08 5.48 4.23
CA ILE A 425 18.64 5.72 4.33
C ILE A 425 18.25 7.15 3.92
N GLU A 426 19.17 8.12 4.03
CA GLU A 426 18.89 9.53 3.73
C GLU A 426 18.88 9.82 2.22
N VAL A 427 19.68 9.09 1.42
CA VAL A 427 19.71 9.22 -0.05
C VAL A 427 18.39 8.79 -0.71
N LEU A 428 17.68 7.83 -0.12
CA LEU A 428 16.36 7.39 -0.61
C LEU A 428 15.25 8.41 -0.35
N LYS A 429 15.40 9.31 0.63
CA LYS A 429 14.41 10.36 0.93
C LYS A 429 14.57 11.60 0.06
N GLY A 430 15.80 11.94 -0.35
CA GLY A 430 16.08 13.14 -1.14
C GLY A 430 15.65 13.07 -2.61
N ILE A 431 15.65 11.86 -3.21
CA ILE A 431 15.32 11.66 -4.63
C ILE A 431 13.80 11.41 -4.85
N LEU A 432 13.06 11.02 -3.80
CA LEU A 432 11.63 10.73 -3.84
C LEU A 432 10.76 11.89 -3.31
N GLY A 433 11.11 13.13 -3.68
CA GLY A 433 10.55 14.38 -3.14
C GLY A 433 9.06 14.34 -2.73
N ARG A 434 8.82 14.74 -1.47
CA ARG A 434 7.57 15.11 -0.77
C ARG A 434 6.36 14.17 -0.81
#